data_AF-A0A6P4EH57-F1
#
_entry.id   AF-A0A6P4EH57-F1
#
_cell.length_a   1.000
_cell.length_b   1.000
_cell.length_c   1.000
_cell.angle_alpha   90.00
_cell.angle_beta   90.00
_cell.angle_gamma   90.00
#
_symmetry.space_group_name_H-M   'P 1'
#
loop_
_entity.id
_entity.type
_entity.pdbx_description
1 polymer ?
#
loop_
_entity_poly.entity_id
_entity_poly.type
_entity_poly.pdbx_seq_one_letter_code
_entity_poly.pdbx_strand_id
1 'polypeptide(L)'
;MARPRAKLIRASGVVDDPGQVVPLPYLNFLRYLKRKVFPSYDLRRLLQEGLVQWNALSDAKKRLFEPERILNRVARRRRKTRRRRLLRRSQHGQKGRAAVRRPLYDQRPSPRRRKR
;
A
#
# COMPACT_ATOMS: atom_id res chain seq x y z
N MET A 1 19.66 -25.74 -9.71
CA MET A 1 19.60 -24.40 -9.09
C MET A 1 18.30 -23.71 -9.49
N ALA A 2 17.32 -23.60 -8.59
CA ALA A 2 16.05 -22.95 -8.89
C ALA A 2 16.30 -21.44 -9.07
N ARG A 3 16.23 -20.95 -10.32
CA ARG A 3 16.20 -19.50 -10.58
C ARG A 3 15.03 -18.94 -9.75
N PRO A 4 15.26 -17.99 -8.82
CA PRO A 4 14.15 -17.34 -8.16
C PRO A 4 13.32 -16.70 -9.27
N ARG A 5 12.12 -17.25 -9.52
CA ARG A 5 11.13 -16.62 -10.40
C ARG A 5 11.11 -15.18 -9.97
N ALA A 6 11.47 -14.26 -10.87
CA ALA A 6 11.52 -12.83 -10.57
C ALA A 6 10.12 -12.43 -10.12
N LYS A 7 9.86 -12.53 -8.82
CA LYS A 7 8.62 -12.05 -8.21
C LYS A 7 8.63 -10.59 -8.58
N LEU A 8 7.72 -10.22 -9.48
CA LEU A 8 7.63 -8.89 -10.06
C LEU A 8 7.90 -7.88 -8.96
N ILE A 9 9.04 -7.17 -9.04
CA ILE A 9 9.35 -6.13 -8.07
C ILE A 9 8.26 -5.08 -8.23
N ARG A 10 7.36 -5.06 -7.25
CA ARG A 10 6.24 -4.13 -7.17
C ARG A 10 6.65 -2.98 -6.28
N ALA A 11 6.39 -1.75 -6.74
CA ALA A 11 6.60 -0.55 -5.95
C ALA A 11 5.87 -0.61 -4.59
N SER A 12 4.74 -1.30 -4.49
CA SER A 12 4.00 -1.45 -3.23
C SER A 12 4.74 -2.26 -2.16
N GLY A 13 5.74 -3.06 -2.54
CA GLY A 13 6.51 -3.92 -1.64
C GLY A 13 7.88 -3.35 -1.23
N VAL A 14 8.30 -2.23 -1.83
CA VAL A 14 9.57 -1.57 -1.53
C VAL A 14 9.37 -0.57 -0.39
N VAL A 15 9.97 -0.87 0.77
CA VAL A 15 10.09 -0.05 2.01
C VAL A 15 8.80 0.67 2.42
N ASP A 16 8.14 0.17 3.47
CA ASP A 16 6.87 0.73 3.94
C ASP A 16 7.03 1.92 4.91
N ASP A 17 8.15 2.02 5.62
CA ASP A 17 8.40 3.01 6.66
C ASP A 17 9.39 4.10 6.18
N PRO A 18 9.00 5.39 6.18
CA PRO A 18 9.89 6.47 5.74
C PRO A 18 11.15 6.62 6.60
N GLY A 19 11.12 6.26 7.88
CA GLY A 19 12.30 6.34 8.76
C GLY A 19 13.39 5.32 8.44
N GLN A 20 13.07 4.34 7.59
CA GLN A 20 14.00 3.28 7.17
C GLN A 20 14.57 3.49 5.77
N VAL A 21 14.24 4.62 5.13
CA VAL A 21 14.73 4.96 3.78
C VAL A 21 16.15 5.46 3.89
N VAL A 22 17.06 4.80 3.18
CA VAL A 22 18.48 5.15 3.14
C VAL A 22 18.75 6.00 1.90
N PRO A 23 19.71 6.95 1.91
CA PRO A 23 20.04 7.76 0.74
C PRO A 23 20.46 6.93 -0.48
N LEU A 24 21.14 5.79 -0.25
CA LEU A 24 21.63 4.93 -1.32
C LEU A 24 20.53 3.96 -1.83
N PRO A 25 20.16 4.01 -3.11
CA PRO A 25 19.12 3.14 -3.68
C PRO A 25 19.44 1.65 -3.53
N TYR A 26 20.72 1.28 -3.68
CA TYR A 26 21.17 -0.10 -3.53
C TYR A 26 20.91 -0.65 -2.11
N LEU A 27 21.09 0.17 -1.07
CA LEU A 27 20.81 -0.25 0.31
C LEU A 27 19.30 -0.47 0.55
N ASN A 28 18.45 0.38 -0.05
CA ASN A 28 17.00 0.17 -0.03
C ASN A 28 16.60 -1.12 -0.75
N PHE A 29 17.31 -1.47 -1.83
CA PHE A 29 17.14 -2.72 -2.56
C PHE A 29 17.57 -3.94 -1.73
N LEU A 30 18.73 -3.90 -1.09
CA LEU A 30 19.19 -4.99 -0.21
C LEU A 30 18.21 -5.20 0.96
N ARG A 31 17.70 -4.12 1.55
CA ARG A 31 16.66 -4.19 2.57
C ARG A 31 15.38 -4.84 2.04
N TYR A 32 14.98 -4.53 0.81
CA TYR A 32 13.85 -5.19 0.15
C TYR A 32 14.11 -6.68 -0.06
N LEU A 33 15.29 -7.06 -0.58
CA LEU A 33 15.66 -8.46 -0.76
C LEU A 33 15.62 -9.22 0.55
N LYS A 34 16.25 -8.71 1.61
CA LYS A 34 16.25 -9.33 2.94
C LYS A 34 14.84 -9.49 3.50
N ARG A 35 13.93 -8.54 3.27
CA ARG A 35 12.57 -8.61 3.84
C ARG A 35 11.58 -9.44 3.02
N LYS A 36 11.71 -9.47 1.70
CA LYS A 36 10.66 -10.00 0.80
C LYS A 36 11.08 -11.19 -0.05
N VAL A 37 12.38 -11.37 -0.29
CA VAL A 37 12.88 -12.38 -1.22
C VAL A 37 13.69 -13.43 -0.47
N PHE A 38 14.64 -13.01 0.37
CA PHE A 38 15.61 -13.87 1.05
C PHE A 38 15.69 -13.58 2.57
N PRO A 39 14.61 -13.83 3.33
CA PRO A 39 14.59 -13.57 4.78
C PRO A 39 15.62 -14.41 5.55
N SER A 40 15.87 -15.65 5.12
CA SER A 40 16.81 -16.57 5.75
C SER A 40 18.26 -16.41 5.32
N TYR A 41 18.57 -15.55 4.34
CA TYR A 41 19.96 -15.43 3.85
C TYR A 41 20.82 -14.65 4.83
N ASP A 42 22.03 -15.15 5.07
CA ASP A 42 23.07 -14.41 5.79
C ASP A 42 23.53 -13.19 4.99
N LEU A 43 24.14 -12.23 5.69
CA LEU A 43 24.58 -10.97 5.10
C LEU A 43 25.51 -11.19 3.89
N ARG A 44 26.49 -12.10 4.01
CA ARG A 44 27.45 -12.38 2.94
C ARG A 44 26.75 -12.90 1.67
N ARG A 45 25.83 -13.85 1.83
CA ARG A 45 25.06 -14.42 0.72
C ARG A 45 24.10 -13.40 0.12
N LEU A 46 23.49 -12.55 0.96
CA LEU A 46 22.64 -11.44 0.52
C LEU A 46 23.42 -10.43 -0.32
N LEU A 47 24.67 -10.11 0.04
CA LEU A 47 25.49 -9.15 -0.72
C LEU A 47 25.90 -9.72 -2.09
N GLN A 48 26.29 -11.00 -2.13
CA GLN A 48 26.65 -11.69 -3.38
C GLN A 48 25.46 -11.75 -4.34
N GLU A 49 24.34 -12.29 -3.88
CA GLU A 49 23.12 -12.41 -4.68
C GLU A 49 22.50 -11.05 -4.99
N GLY A 50 22.59 -10.11 -4.04
CA GLY A 50 22.12 -8.74 -4.21
C GLY A 50 22.83 -8.01 -5.34
N LEU A 51 24.14 -8.17 -5.46
CA LEU A 51 24.90 -7.53 -6.55
C LEU A 51 24.48 -8.10 -7.92
N VAL A 52 24.36 -9.42 -8.03
CA VAL A 52 23.92 -10.10 -9.26
C VAL A 52 22.52 -9.63 -9.66
N GLN A 53 21.59 -9.61 -8.71
CA GLN A 53 20.21 -9.19 -8.96
C GLN A 53 20.13 -7.69 -9.30
N TRP A 54 20.92 -6.83 -8.65
CA TRP A 54 20.94 -5.40 -8.92
C TRP A 54 21.43 -5.08 -10.34
N ASN A 55 22.48 -5.76 -10.78
CA ASN A 55 23.02 -5.58 -12.13
C ASN A 55 22.06 -6.12 -13.21
N ALA A 56 21.29 -7.15 -12.90
CA ALA A 56 20.26 -7.67 -13.78
C ALA A 56 19.00 -6.77 -13.88
N LEU A 57 18.83 -5.77 -13.00
CA LEU A 57 17.70 -4.85 -13.05
C LEU A 57 17.90 -3.76 -14.11
N SER A 58 16.81 -3.47 -14.84
CA SER A 58 16.74 -2.27 -15.66
C SER A 58 16.76 -1.01 -14.79
N ASP A 59 17.21 0.11 -15.37
CA ASP A 59 17.29 1.38 -14.64
C ASP A 59 15.92 1.84 -14.14
N ALA A 60 14.86 1.60 -14.91
CA ALA A 60 13.49 1.87 -14.49
C ALA A 60 13.11 1.12 -13.19
N LYS A 61 13.62 -0.10 -13.00
CA LYS A 61 13.43 -0.87 -11.76
C LYS A 61 14.33 -0.35 -10.63
N LYS A 62 15.58 0.03 -10.92
CA LYS A 62 16.47 0.64 -9.93
C LYS A 62 15.89 1.95 -9.37
N ARG A 63 15.25 2.77 -10.21
CA ARG A 63 14.52 3.98 -9.81
C ARG A 63 13.42 3.74 -8.77
N LEU A 64 12.86 2.53 -8.67
CA LEU A 64 11.87 2.21 -7.62
C LEU A 64 12.45 2.29 -6.21
N PHE A 65 13.78 2.16 -6.09
CA PHE A 65 14.53 2.17 -4.84
C PHE A 65 15.16 3.54 -4.52
N GLU A 66 14.99 4.54 -5.41
CA GLU A 66 15.40 5.91 -5.13
C GLU A 66 14.66 6.45 -3.91
N PRO A 67 15.37 7.11 -2.98
CA PRO A 67 14.77 7.59 -1.73
C PRO A 67 13.58 8.52 -1.99
N GLU A 68 13.72 9.46 -2.93
CA GLU A 68 12.63 10.38 -3.32
C GLU A 68 11.39 9.64 -3.83
N ARG A 69 11.58 8.58 -4.64
CA ARG A 69 10.49 7.77 -5.19
C ARG A 69 9.79 6.94 -4.13
N ILE A 70 10.51 6.50 -3.10
CA ILE A 70 9.93 5.79 -1.96
C ILE A 70 9.14 6.78 -1.10
N LEU A 71 9.75 7.91 -0.72
CA LEU A 71 9.11 8.94 0.12
C LEU A 71 7.85 9.51 -0.53
N ASN A 72 7.90 9.84 -1.83
CA ASN A 72 6.74 10.31 -2.58
C ASN A 72 5.58 9.29 -2.56
N ARG A 73 5.89 8.00 -2.65
CA ARG A 73 4.90 6.92 -2.61
C ARG A 73 4.30 6.75 -1.22
N VAL A 74 5.12 6.83 -0.17
CA VAL A 74 4.67 6.83 1.23
C VAL A 74 3.74 8.03 1.48
N ALA A 75 4.15 9.24 1.07
CA ALA A 75 3.34 10.45 1.21
C ALA A 75 1.99 10.32 0.47
N ARG A 76 1.99 9.81 -0.76
CA ARG A 76 0.76 9.52 -1.54
C ARG A 76 -0.14 8.51 -0.84
N ARG A 77 0.43 7.41 -0.31
CA ARG A 77 -0.33 6.41 0.48
C ARG A 77 -0.96 7.05 1.71
N ARG A 78 -0.19 7.80 2.50
CA ARG A 78 -0.68 8.51 3.69
C ARG A 78 -1.84 9.45 3.35
N ARG A 79 -1.70 10.25 2.28
CA ARG A 79 -2.76 11.15 1.80
C ARG A 79 -4.03 10.41 1.38
N LYS A 80 -3.89 9.29 0.65
CA LYS A 80 -5.05 8.45 0.23
C LYS A 80 -5.77 7.85 1.43
N THR A 81 -5.03 7.35 2.42
CA THR A 81 -5.60 6.80 3.66
C THR A 81 -6.31 7.89 4.47
N ARG A 82 -5.71 9.08 4.61
CA ARG A 82 -6.35 10.24 5.26
C ARG A 82 -7.65 10.62 4.57
N ARG A 83 -7.64 10.77 3.23
CA ARG A 83 -8.84 11.09 2.45
C ARG A 83 -9.95 10.07 2.67
N ARG A 84 -9.63 8.76 2.64
CA ARG A 84 -10.61 7.69 2.92
C ARG A 84 -11.20 7.79 4.33
N ARG A 85 -10.39 8.10 5.34
CA ARG A 85 -10.88 8.30 6.72
C ARG A 85 -11.83 9.50 6.82
N LEU A 86 -11.49 10.61 6.17
CA LEU A 86 -12.35 11.80 6.14
C LEU A 86 -13.68 11.53 5.45
N LEU A 87 -13.68 10.84 4.30
CA LEU A 87 -14.90 10.44 3.59
C LEU A 87 -15.79 9.51 4.44
N ARG A 88 -15.20 8.58 5.19
CA ARG A 88 -15.95 7.73 6.12
C ARG A 88 -16.57 8.56 7.25
N ARG A 89 -15.87 9.54 7.79
CA ARG A 89 -16.39 10.44 8.83
C ARG A 89 -17.54 11.30 8.32
N SER A 90 -17.43 11.88 7.11
CA SER A 90 -18.51 12.67 6.52
C SER A 90 -19.76 11.83 6.25
N GLN A 91 -19.59 10.58 5.82
CA GLN A 91 -20.72 9.64 5.66
C GLN A 91 -21.35 9.24 7.00
N HIS A 92 -20.55 9.10 8.08
CA HIS A 92 -21.08 8.76 9.40
C HIS A 92 -21.94 9.89 9.99
N GLY A 93 -21.54 11.15 9.80
CA GLY A 93 -22.34 12.33 10.20
C GLY A 93 -23.61 12.54 9.36
N GLN A 94 -23.66 12.00 8.13
CA GLN A 94 -24.87 12.04 7.29
C GLN A 94 -25.85 10.90 7.55
N LYS A 95 -25.42 9.79 8.16
CA LYS A 95 -26.31 8.68 8.53
C LYS A 95 -27.37 9.04 9.59
N GLY A 96 -27.27 10.22 10.21
CA GLY A 96 -28.31 10.78 11.09
C GLY A 96 -29.36 11.64 10.39
N ARG A 97 -29.24 11.94 9.08
CA ARG A 97 -30.21 12.75 8.33
C ARG A 97 -31.31 11.94 7.62
N ALA A 98 -31.29 10.61 7.74
CA ALA A 98 -32.26 9.71 7.12
C ALA A 98 -33.15 9.01 8.15
N ALA A 99 -33.78 9.80 9.02
CA ALA A 99 -35.09 9.52 9.56
C ALA A 99 -35.66 10.87 9.99
N VAL A 100 -36.14 11.66 9.01
CA VAL A 100 -37.13 12.68 9.34
C VAL A 100 -38.22 11.91 10.08
N ARG A 101 -38.33 12.11 11.40
CA ARG A 101 -39.45 11.60 12.19
C ARG A 101 -40.68 12.07 11.44
N ARG A 102 -41.44 11.14 10.86
CA ARG A 102 -42.74 11.47 10.28
C ARG A 102 -43.49 12.23 11.38
N PRO A 103 -44.08 13.40 11.08
CA PRO A 103 -44.93 14.05 12.05
C PRO A 103 -45.99 13.06 12.53
N LEU A 104 -46.38 13.14 13.80
CA LEU A 104 -47.18 12.12 14.50
C LEU A 104 -48.49 11.75 13.77
N TYR A 105 -48.99 12.65 12.91
CA TYR A 105 -50.18 12.52 12.08
C TYR A 105 -49.97 11.79 10.74
N ASP A 106 -48.73 11.52 10.31
CA ASP A 106 -48.41 10.96 8.98
C ASP A 106 -48.08 9.46 9.05
N GLN A 107 -48.89 8.71 9.82
CA GLN A 107 -48.76 7.26 10.02
C GLN A 107 -49.45 6.44 8.91
N ARG A 108 -49.25 6.83 7.64
CA ARG A 108 -49.74 5.99 6.53
C ARG A 108 -48.95 4.68 6.51
N PRO A 109 -49.62 3.51 6.50
CA PRO A 109 -48.95 2.22 6.48
C PRO A 109 -48.09 2.11 5.21
N SER A 110 -46.86 1.60 5.39
CA SER A 110 -45.94 1.36 4.28
C SER A 110 -46.60 0.39 3.28
N PRO A 111 -46.60 0.68 1.97
CA PRO A 111 -47.16 -0.24 1.00
C PRO A 111 -46.39 -1.56 1.08
N ARG A 112 -47.08 -2.64 1.49
CA ARG A 112 -46.52 -3.99 1.52
C ARG A 112 -46.09 -4.34 0.10
N ARG A 113 -44.78 -4.51 -0.12
CA ARG A 113 -44.25 -5.11 -1.35
C ARG A 113 -44.88 -6.49 -1.52
N ARG A 114 -45.83 -6.62 -2.45
CA ARG A 114 -46.29 -7.92 -2.95
C ARG A 114 -45.07 -8.60 -3.58
N LYS A 115 -44.60 -9.69 -2.97
CA LYS A 115 -43.67 -10.62 -3.62
C LYS A 115 -44.40 -11.17 -4.85
N ARG A 116 -43.85 -10.93 -6.03
CA ARG A 116 -44.09 -11.75 -7.23
C ARG A 116 -42.94 -12.73 -7.32
#